data_AF-A0A355GH54-F1
#
_entry.id   AF-A0A355GH54-F1
#
_cell.length_a   1.000
_cell.length_b   1.000
_cell.length_c   1.000
_cell.angle_alpha   90.00
_cell.angle_beta   90.00
_cell.angle_gamma   90.00
#
_symmetry.space_group_name_H-M   'P 1'
#
loop_
_entity.id
_entity.type
_entity.pdbx_description
1 polymer ?
#
loop_
_entity_poly.entity_id
_entity_poly.type
_entity_poly.pdbx_seq_one_letter_code
_entity_poly.pdbx_strand_id
1 'polypeptide(L)' 'DWNVGRVLKQLNSLGITDDTIVIYFSDNGPNGVRWNGDMKGKKGSLDEGGVRSPFVIRWPGHLPAGHEVNQIAGAIDLFP' A
#
# COMPACT_ATOMS: atom_id res chain seq x y z
N ASP A 1 1.50 10.09 8.19
CA ASP A 1 1.12 8.69 8.48
C ASP A 1 0.44 8.48 9.85
N TRP A 2 0.32 9.49 10.74
CA TRP A 2 -0.17 9.33 12.12
C TRP A 2 -1.46 8.49 12.30
N ASN A 3 -2.45 8.65 11.42
CA ASN A 3 -3.69 7.87 11.51
C ASN A 3 -3.50 6.38 11.22
N VAL A 4 -2.58 6.00 10.32
CA VAL A 4 -2.21 4.59 10.12
C VAL A 4 -1.61 4.03 11.40
N GLY A 5 -0.69 4.78 12.03
CA GLY A 5 -0.11 4.41 13.32
C GLY A 5 -1.14 4.20 14.43
N ARG A 6 -2.21 5.00 14.46
CA ARG A 6 -3.33 4.81 15.42
C ARG A 6 -4.07 3.51 15.20
N VAL A 7 -4.37 3.16 13.94
CA VAL A 7 -5.02 1.89 13.61
C VAL A 7 -4.13 0.72 14.03
N LEU A 8 -2.83 0.76 13.67
CA LEU A 8 -1.88 -0.28 14.05
C LEU A 8 -1.72 -0.42 15.57
N LYS A 9 -1.68 0.70 16.30
CA LYS A 9 -1.66 0.69 17.77
C LYS A 9 -2.92 0.06 18.36
N GLN A 10 -4.08 0.32 17.77
CA GLN A 10 -5.34 -0.28 18.21
C GLN A 10 -5.36 -1.80 17.98
N LEU A 11 -4.90 -2.27 16.82
CA LEU A 11 -4.78 -3.71 16.54
C LEU A 11 -3.86 -4.40 17.55
N ASN A 12 -2.74 -3.77 17.92
CA ASN A 12 -1.85 -4.28 18.95
C ASN A 12 -2.54 -4.30 20.33
N SER A 13 -3.22 -3.22 20.70
CA SER A 13 -3.92 -3.11 21.99
C SER A 13 -5.06 -4.12 22.15
N LEU A 14 -5.68 -4.54 21.05
CA LEU A 14 -6.74 -5.56 21.05
C LEU A 14 -6.18 -7.00 21.04
N GLY A 15 -4.87 -7.17 20.83
CA GLY A 15 -4.25 -8.50 20.74
C GLY A 15 -4.60 -9.28 19.47
N ILE A 16 -5.15 -8.62 18.44
CA ILE A 16 -5.61 -9.27 17.19
C ILE A 16 -4.63 -9.08 16.02
N THR A 17 -3.42 -8.59 16.30
CA THR A 17 -2.47 -8.20 15.27
C THR A 17 -1.99 -9.36 14.40
N ASP A 18 -1.80 -10.54 14.99
CA ASP A 18 -1.31 -11.72 14.28
C ASP A 18 -2.41 -12.39 13.44
N ASP A 19 -3.67 -12.07 13.71
CA ASP A 19 -4.87 -12.54 12.99
C ASP A 19 -5.49 -11.43 12.10
N THR A 20 -4.72 -10.38 11.81
CA THR A 20 -5.18 -9.28 10.96
C THR A 20 -4.16 -9.02 9.84
N ILE A 21 -4.60 -9.17 8.60
CA ILE A 21 -3.87 -8.66 7.43
C ILE A 21 -4.14 -7.17 7.29
N VAL A 22 -3.08 -6.37 7.26
CA VAL A 22 -3.17 -4.93 6.97
C VAL A 22 -2.58 -4.67 5.60
N ILE A 23 -3.39 -4.09 4.71
CA ILE A 23 -2.98 -3.67 3.37
C ILE A 23 -3.08 -2.15 3.29
N TYR A 24 -2.02 -1.49 2.84
CA TYR A 24 -1.95 -0.06 2.60
C TYR A 24 -1.57 0.19 1.16
N PHE A 25 -2.43 0.87 0.40
CA PHE A 25 -2.16 1.23 -0.99
C PHE A 25 -2.93 2.50 -1.41
N SER A 26 -2.61 3.02 -2.58
CA SER A 26 -3.32 4.14 -3.22
C SER A 26 -4.11 3.66 -4.43
N ASP A 27 -5.30 4.23 -4.65
CA ASP A 27 -6.21 3.89 -5.76
C ASP A 27 -5.70 4.33 -7.13
N ASN A 28 -4.90 5.41 -7.16
CA ASN A 28 -4.29 6.00 -8.34
C ASN A 28 -3.04 6.81 -7.96
N GLY A 29 -2.30 7.29 -8.97
CA GLY A 29 -1.30 8.34 -8.82
C GLY A 29 -1.87 9.67 -8.30
N PRO A 30 -1.03 10.69 -8.04
CA PRO A 30 -1.47 11.92 -7.39
C PRO A 30 -2.38 12.78 -8.27
N ASN A 31 -3.32 13.48 -7.63
CA ASN A 31 -4.03 14.58 -8.27
C ASN A 31 -3.16 15.86 -8.28
N GLY A 32 -2.95 16.46 -9.47
CA GLY A 32 -2.13 17.67 -9.61
C GLY A 32 -0.62 17.42 -9.64
N VAL A 33 0.17 18.51 -9.50
CA VAL A 33 1.64 18.43 -9.42
C VAL A 33 2.03 18.11 -7.99
N ARG A 34 2.31 16.83 -7.73
CA ARG A 34 2.83 16.33 -6.46
C ARG A 34 3.94 15.33 -6.74
N TRP A 35 4.72 15.02 -5.72
CA TRP A 35 5.74 13.99 -5.81
C TRP A 35 5.11 12.64 -6.18
N ASN A 36 5.69 11.99 -7.19
CA ASN A 36 5.31 10.66 -7.68
C ASN A 36 6.57 9.83 -8.03
N GLY A 37 7.73 10.12 -7.41
CA GLY A 37 8.98 9.41 -7.71
C GLY A 37 9.50 9.66 -9.13
N ASP A 38 9.34 10.89 -9.64
CA ASP A 38 9.78 11.31 -10.99
C ASP A 38 9.18 10.50 -12.15
N MET A 39 8.08 9.79 -11.88
CA MET A 39 7.38 9.00 -12.87
C MET A 39 6.63 9.91 -13.86
N LYS A 40 6.55 9.48 -15.12
CA LYS A 40 5.78 10.20 -16.15
C LYS A 40 4.29 10.14 -15.84
N GLY A 41 3.58 11.26 -15.98
CA GLY A 41 2.13 11.31 -15.80
C GLY A 41 1.67 11.45 -14.34
N LYS A 42 0.34 11.50 -14.15
CA LYS A 42 -0.35 11.68 -12.87
C LYS A 42 -1.75 11.08 -12.95
N LYS A 43 -2.60 11.25 -11.92
CA LYS A 43 -3.99 10.77 -11.93
C LYS A 43 -4.68 11.05 -13.28
N GLY A 44 -5.26 10.00 -13.87
CA GLY A 44 -5.93 10.03 -15.17
C GLY A 44 -5.03 9.71 -16.37
N SER A 45 -3.71 9.60 -16.20
CA SER A 45 -2.80 9.07 -17.22
C SER A 45 -2.65 7.55 -17.09
N LEU A 46 -2.31 6.89 -18.20
CA LEU A 46 -1.86 5.50 -18.26
C LEU A 46 -0.34 5.34 -18.09
N ASP A 47 0.41 6.44 -18.03
CA ASP A 47 1.83 6.40 -17.69
C ASP A 47 2.05 5.99 -16.22
N GLU A 48 3.25 5.54 -15.87
CA GLU A 48 3.65 5.06 -14.53
C GLU A 48 3.15 5.95 -13.38
N GLY A 49 3.27 7.27 -13.48
CA GLY A 49 2.85 8.20 -12.44
C GLY A 49 1.33 8.30 -12.25
N GLY A 50 0.53 7.74 -13.16
CA GLY A 50 -0.92 7.62 -13.04
C GLY A 50 -1.39 6.29 -12.44
N VAL A 51 -0.65 5.19 -12.67
CA VAL A 51 -1.09 3.82 -12.36
C VAL A 51 -0.23 3.09 -11.33
N ARG A 52 1.06 3.45 -11.18
CA ARG A 52 1.96 2.84 -10.20
C ARG A 52 1.81 3.53 -8.85
N SER A 53 1.31 2.77 -7.88
CA SER A 53 1.01 3.23 -6.52
C SER A 53 1.87 2.51 -5.48
N PRO A 54 2.09 3.11 -4.30
CA PRO A 54 2.65 2.39 -3.16
C PRO A 54 1.71 1.24 -2.76
N PHE A 55 2.28 0.09 -2.41
CA PHE A 55 1.57 -1.07 -1.89
C PHE A 55 2.40 -1.69 -0.77
N VAL A 56 1.82 -1.83 0.42
CA VAL A 56 2.45 -2.49 1.58
C VAL A 56 1.45 -3.45 2.18
N ILE A 57 1.88 -4.68 2.40
CA ILE A 57 1.12 -5.70 3.11
C ILE A 57 1.87 -6.12 4.37
N ARG A 58 1.14 -6.25 5.48
CA ARG A 58 1.67 -6.67 6.78
C ARG A 58 0.78 -7.76 7.36
N TRP A 59 1.40 -8.89 7.71
CA TRP A 59 0.77 -9.96 8.48
C TRP A 59 1.83 -10.62 9.38
N PRO A 60 1.97 -10.17 10.64
CA PRO A 60 2.99 -10.67 11.55
C PRO A 60 2.85 -12.17 11.81
N GLY A 61 3.98 -12.87 11.91
CA GLY A 61 4.02 -14.34 12.04
C GLY A 61 3.76 -15.11 10.75
N HIS A 62 3.28 -14.45 9.69
CA HIS A 62 2.89 -15.10 8.44
C HIS A 62 3.70 -14.61 7.23
N LEU A 63 4.02 -13.31 7.17
CA LEU A 63 4.85 -12.70 6.12
C LEU A 63 6.20 -12.24 6.69
N PRO A 64 7.31 -12.43 5.95
CA PRO A 64 8.62 -11.94 6.36
C PRO A 64 8.67 -10.41 6.39
N ALA A 65 9.25 -9.84 7.44
CA ALA A 65 9.44 -8.40 7.55
C ALA A 65 10.51 -7.91 6.57
N GLY A 66 10.28 -6.74 5.96
CA GLY A 66 11.25 -6.10 5.05
C GLY A 66 11.45 -6.84 3.72
N HIS A 67 10.57 -7.78 3.37
CA HIS A 67 10.63 -8.46 2.09
C HIS A 67 10.05 -7.59 0.98
N GLU A 68 10.78 -7.48 -0.13
CA GLU A 68 10.36 -6.75 -1.33
C GLU A 68 9.91 -7.74 -2.41
N VAL A 69 8.78 -7.44 -3.04
CA VAL A 69 8.23 -8.19 -4.17
C VAL A 69 8.31 -7.32 -5.41
N ASN A 70 9.08 -7.76 -6.41
CA ASN A 70 9.33 -7.00 -7.64
C ASN A 70 8.37 -7.35 -8.78
N GLN A 71 7.60 -8.42 -8.63
CA GLN A 71 6.60 -8.86 -9.59
C GLN A 71 5.50 -7.81 -9.72
N ILE A 72 5.07 -7.55 -10.95
CA ILE A 72 3.97 -6.63 -11.22
C ILE A 72 2.68 -7.25 -10.70
N ALA A 73 1.91 -6.45 -9.99
CA ALA A 73 0.58 -6.79 -9.47
C ALA A 73 -0.34 -5.57 -9.60
N GLY A 74 -1.65 -5.82 -9.59
CA GLY A 74 -2.69 -4.79 -9.58
C GLY A 74 -3.56 -4.87 -8.33
N ALA A 75 -4.26 -3.78 -8.02
CA ALA A 75 -5.26 -3.77 -6.95
C ALA A 75 -6.38 -4.81 -7.19
N ILE A 76 -6.60 -5.22 -8.44
CA ILE A 76 -7.52 -6.29 -8.81
C ILE A 76 -7.13 -7.63 -8.20
N ASP A 77 -5.84 -7.88 -7.97
CA ASP A 77 -5.33 -9.15 -7.41
C ASP A 77 -5.64 -9.29 -5.90
N LEU A 78 -6.18 -8.25 -5.26
CA LEU A 78 -6.68 -8.31 -3.88
C LEU A 78 -8.02 -9.06 -3.79
N PHE A 79 -8.81 -9.01 -4.86
CA PHE A 79 -10.05 -9.75 -5.00
C PHE A 79 -9.74 -11.01 -5.85
N PRO A 80 -10.46 -12.14 -5.65
CA PRO A 80 -10.22 -13.34 -6.43
C PRO A 80 -10.25 -13.13 -7.95
#